data_AF-A0A3C0KAY8-F1
#
_entry.id   AF-A0A3C0KAY8-F1
#
_cell.length_a   1.000
_cell.length_b   1.000
_cell.length_c   1.000
_cell.angle_alpha   90.00
_cell.angle_beta   90.00
_cell.angle_gamma   90.00
#
_symmetry.space_group_name_H-M   'P 1'
#
loop_
_entity.id
_entity.type
_entity.pdbx_description
1 polymer ?
#
loop_
_entity_poly.entity_id
_entity_poly.type
_entity_poly.pdbx_seq_one_letter_code
_entity_poly.pdbx_strand_id
1 'polypeptide(L)'
;MDEINQVLFPLWNLSPQAPGWLVGLARWVSGVLTNVAVLAVFATLARPGPWRRLGWQMLLALALAWLVARGIHTAWPQPRPFMLGQGQQWIMHSPSASFPSRHATIGMAFGLTGLLAAPRRWVGVLCLLAGLLIGWSRVALGVHFPLDVLAGWAIAGVVALAVHLVWRRWAVPAPLPTI
;
A
#
# COMPACT_ATOMS: atom_id res chain seq x y z
N MET A 1 -0.97 24.92 -4.84
CA MET A 1 -0.23 23.64 -4.84
C MET A 1 0.45 23.56 -3.49
N ASP A 2 0.29 22.47 -2.75
CA ASP A 2 0.74 22.42 -1.35
C ASP A 2 2.26 22.58 -1.27
N GLU A 3 2.71 23.55 -0.47
CA GLU A 3 4.13 23.89 -0.24
C GLU A 3 4.93 22.63 0.18
N ILE A 4 4.29 21.76 0.97
CA ILE A 4 4.84 20.47 1.40
C ILE A 4 5.18 19.56 0.21
N ASN A 5 4.31 19.47 -0.80
CA ASN A 5 4.58 18.63 -1.96
C ASN A 5 5.75 19.17 -2.79
N GLN A 6 5.90 20.49 -2.89
CA GLN A 6 7.01 21.11 -3.61
C GLN A 6 8.36 20.88 -2.91
N VAL A 7 8.38 20.86 -1.58
CA VAL A 7 9.59 20.59 -0.79
C VAL A 7 9.95 19.11 -0.81
N LEU A 8 8.97 18.22 -0.63
CA LEU A 8 9.23 16.79 -0.45
C LEU A 8 9.43 16.02 -1.76
N PHE A 9 8.73 16.39 -2.82
CA PHE A 9 8.74 15.63 -4.06
C PHE A 9 10.13 15.53 -4.72
N PRO A 10 10.94 16.61 -4.81
CA PRO A 10 12.29 16.55 -5.38
C PRO A 10 13.25 15.65 -4.59
N LEU A 11 12.99 15.43 -3.28
CA LEU A 11 13.83 14.59 -2.43
C LEU A 11 13.63 13.09 -2.72
N TRP A 12 12.47 12.71 -3.24
CA TRP A 12 12.06 11.31 -3.42
C TRP A 12 11.95 10.90 -4.88
N ASN A 13 11.61 11.83 -5.77
CA ASN A 13 11.56 11.59 -7.21
C ASN A 13 12.98 11.35 -7.75
N LEU A 14 13.16 10.28 -8.54
CA LEU A 14 14.46 9.99 -9.12
C LEU A 14 14.77 11.02 -10.20
N SER A 15 15.88 11.75 -10.03
CA SER A 15 16.38 12.71 -11.02
C SER A 15 16.68 12.04 -12.37
N PRO A 16 16.70 12.77 -13.50
CA PRO A 16 17.06 12.23 -14.80
C PRO A 16 18.44 11.53 -14.85
N GLN A 17 19.34 11.88 -13.93
CA GLN A 17 20.68 11.29 -13.79
C GLN A 17 20.71 10.05 -12.89
N ALA A 18 19.57 9.59 -12.37
CA ALA A 18 19.50 8.42 -11.51
C ALA A 18 20.05 7.17 -12.22
N PRO A 19 20.80 6.31 -11.51
CA PRO A 19 21.38 5.13 -12.12
C PRO A 19 20.28 4.17 -12.60
N GLY A 20 20.47 3.59 -13.78
CA GLY A 20 19.44 2.76 -14.44
C GLY A 20 18.96 1.57 -13.61
N TRP A 21 19.83 0.97 -12.77
CA TRP A 21 19.45 -0.12 -11.88
C TRP A 21 18.44 0.33 -10.80
N LEU A 22 18.53 1.57 -10.32
CA LEU A 22 17.64 2.11 -9.30
C LEU A 22 16.27 2.42 -9.89
N VAL A 23 16.25 2.97 -11.10
CA VAL A 23 15.00 3.14 -11.88
C VAL A 23 14.38 1.79 -12.19
N GLY A 24 15.19 0.80 -12.60
CA GLY A 24 14.76 -0.58 -12.84
C GLY A 24 14.14 -1.22 -11.60
N LEU A 25 14.79 -1.07 -10.44
CA LEU A 25 14.27 -1.52 -9.14
C LEU A 25 12.94 -0.84 -8.81
N ALA A 26 12.83 0.48 -8.95
CA ALA A 26 11.59 1.21 -8.69
C ALA A 26 10.45 0.73 -9.60
N ARG A 27 10.70 0.49 -10.89
CA ARG A 27 9.73 -0.08 -11.83
C ARG A 27 9.29 -1.49 -11.41
N TRP A 28 10.24 -2.35 -11.06
CA TRP A 28 9.96 -3.71 -10.60
C TRP A 28 9.13 -3.71 -9.32
N VAL A 29 9.49 -2.88 -8.34
CA VAL A 29 8.76 -2.71 -7.08
C VAL A 29 7.34 -2.20 -7.36
N SER A 30 7.19 -1.18 -8.21
CA SER A 30 5.87 -0.61 -8.47
C SER A 30 4.92 -1.58 -9.16
N GLY A 31 5.40 -2.41 -10.09
CA GLY A 31 4.58 -3.33 -10.86
C GLY A 31 4.58 -4.76 -10.29
N VAL A 32 5.74 -5.41 -10.36
CA VAL A 32 5.89 -6.83 -10.05
C VAL A 32 5.66 -7.10 -8.57
N LEU A 33 6.28 -6.35 -7.65
CA LEU A 33 6.12 -6.59 -6.22
C LEU A 33 4.67 -6.37 -5.77
N THR A 34 3.98 -5.36 -6.31
CA THR A 34 2.54 -5.14 -6.05
C THR A 34 1.71 -6.36 -6.45
N ASN A 35 1.95 -6.93 -7.64
CA ASN A 35 1.23 -8.12 -8.11
C ASN A 35 1.57 -9.35 -7.26
N VAL A 36 2.83 -9.54 -6.90
CA VAL A 36 3.29 -10.62 -6.01
C VAL A 36 2.62 -10.50 -4.64
N ALA A 37 2.50 -9.30 -4.07
CA ALA A 37 1.80 -9.09 -2.80
C ALA A 37 0.33 -9.52 -2.88
N VAL A 38 -0.38 -9.16 -3.97
CA VAL A 38 -1.76 -9.60 -4.20
C VAL A 38 -1.85 -11.12 -4.36
N LEU A 39 -0.97 -11.73 -5.15
CA LEU A 39 -0.91 -13.19 -5.31
C LEU A 39 -0.59 -13.90 -3.99
N ALA A 40 0.26 -13.32 -3.14
CA ALA A 40 0.57 -13.86 -1.83
C ALA A 40 -0.66 -13.92 -0.92
N VAL A 41 -1.60 -12.97 -1.03
CA VAL A 41 -2.89 -13.04 -0.31
C VAL A 41 -3.64 -14.32 -0.69
N PHE A 42 -3.81 -14.59 -1.98
CA PHE A 42 -4.47 -15.81 -2.44
C PHE A 42 -3.72 -17.08 -2.05
N ALA A 43 -2.39 -17.06 -2.10
CA ALA A 43 -1.56 -18.18 -1.65
C ALA A 43 -1.75 -18.48 -0.15
N THR A 44 -1.93 -17.45 0.70
CA THR A 44 -2.22 -17.64 2.13
C THR A 44 -3.63 -18.21 2.38
N LEU A 45 -4.62 -17.84 1.56
CA LEU A 45 -5.98 -18.40 1.62
C LEU A 45 -6.04 -19.90 1.33
N ALA A 46 -5.16 -20.38 0.44
CA ALA A 46 -5.04 -21.81 0.11
C ALA A 46 -4.43 -22.65 1.25
N ARG A 47 -3.82 -22.03 2.27
CA ARG A 47 -3.21 -22.75 3.40
C ARG A 47 -4.17 -22.87 4.58
N PRO A 48 -4.17 -23.97 5.34
CA PRO A 48 -5.05 -24.13 6.50
C PRO A 48 -4.62 -23.29 7.72
N GLY A 49 -5.51 -23.20 8.70
CA GLY A 49 -5.22 -22.67 10.03
C GLY A 49 -4.90 -21.17 10.05
N PRO A 50 -3.82 -20.74 10.72
CA PRO A 50 -3.53 -19.32 10.93
C PRO A 50 -3.19 -18.58 9.64
N TRP A 51 -2.68 -19.27 8.61
CA TRP A 51 -2.41 -18.68 7.29
C TRP A 51 -3.70 -18.32 6.54
N ARG A 52 -4.73 -19.18 6.61
CA ARG A 52 -6.05 -18.86 6.03
C ARG A 52 -6.66 -17.61 6.65
N ARG A 53 -6.52 -17.47 7.97
CA ARG A 53 -7.02 -16.31 8.72
C ARG A 53 -6.30 -15.03 8.31
N LEU A 54 -4.98 -15.09 8.13
CA LEU A 54 -4.21 -13.98 7.58
C LEU A 54 -4.74 -13.59 6.19
N GLY A 55 -4.93 -14.57 5.30
CA GLY A 55 -5.42 -14.33 3.95
C GLY A 55 -6.77 -13.62 3.92
N TRP A 56 -7.72 -14.02 4.78
CA TRP A 56 -9.02 -13.35 4.86
C TRP A 56 -8.93 -11.93 5.42
N GLN A 57 -8.11 -11.70 6.45
CA GLN A 57 -7.87 -10.36 6.97
C GLN A 57 -7.24 -9.47 5.89
N MET A 58 -6.24 -9.98 5.17
CA MET A 58 -5.59 -9.25 4.07
C MET A 58 -6.59 -8.92 2.97
N LEU A 59 -7.38 -9.90 2.50
CA LEU A 59 -8.35 -9.69 1.44
C LEU A 59 -9.37 -8.61 1.81
N LEU A 60 -9.92 -8.67 3.03
CA LEU A 60 -10.88 -7.68 3.52
C LEU A 60 -10.24 -6.30 3.66
N ALA A 61 -9.05 -6.21 4.25
CA ALA A 61 -8.34 -4.94 4.42
C ALA A 61 -7.98 -4.29 3.08
N LEU A 62 -7.50 -5.07 2.11
CA LEU A 62 -7.19 -4.58 0.76
C LEU A 62 -8.44 -4.06 0.06
N ALA A 63 -9.54 -4.81 0.11
CA ALA A 63 -10.80 -4.42 -0.54
C ALA A 63 -11.37 -3.13 0.05
N LEU A 64 -11.44 -3.03 1.38
CA LEU A 64 -11.96 -1.84 2.07
C LEU A 64 -11.06 -0.62 1.85
N ALA A 65 -9.74 -0.77 1.99
CA ALA A 65 -8.81 0.33 1.79
C ALA A 65 -8.84 0.84 0.35
N TRP A 66 -8.94 -0.08 -0.63
CA TRP A 66 -9.11 0.31 -2.03
C TRP A 66 -10.44 1.04 -2.29
N LEU A 67 -11.54 0.58 -1.68
CA LEU A 67 -12.85 1.21 -1.85
C LEU A 67 -12.85 2.64 -1.30
N VAL A 68 -12.31 2.83 -0.10
CA VAL A 68 -12.16 4.16 0.52
C VAL A 68 -11.27 5.05 -0.33
N ALA A 69 -10.09 4.56 -0.74
CA ALA A 69 -9.19 5.31 -1.60
C ALA A 69 -9.82 5.67 -2.95
N ARG A 70 -10.61 4.75 -3.55
CA ARG A 70 -11.34 5.00 -4.80
C ARG A 70 -12.41 6.08 -4.61
N GLY A 71 -13.17 6.03 -3.51
CA GLY A 71 -14.19 7.04 -3.21
C GLY A 71 -13.58 8.44 -3.06
N ILE A 72 -12.47 8.57 -2.32
CA ILE A 72 -11.75 9.84 -2.18
C ILE A 72 -11.17 10.27 -3.53
N HIS A 73 -10.59 9.34 -4.30
CA HIS A 73 -10.02 9.62 -5.62
C HIS A 73 -11.04 10.21 -6.59
N THR A 74 -12.28 9.72 -6.55
CA THR A 74 -13.37 10.27 -7.36
C THR A 74 -13.92 11.59 -6.83
N ALA A 75 -13.91 11.79 -5.51
CA ALA A 75 -14.47 12.99 -4.87
C ALA A 75 -13.49 14.18 -4.83
N TRP A 76 -12.18 13.93 -4.86
CA TRP A 76 -11.14 14.94 -4.70
C TRP A 76 -10.05 14.83 -5.78
N PRO A 77 -10.37 15.17 -7.05
CA PRO A 77 -9.41 15.05 -8.14
C PRO A 77 -8.27 16.06 -7.98
N GLN A 78 -7.04 15.57 -7.91
CA GLN A 78 -5.82 16.37 -7.86
C GLN A 78 -4.89 16.01 -9.03
N PRO A 79 -4.23 16.99 -9.67
CA PRO A 79 -3.28 16.70 -10.74
C PRO A 79 -2.07 15.91 -10.22
N ARG A 80 -1.48 15.09 -11.09
CA ARG A 80 -0.25 14.34 -10.82
C ARG A 80 0.99 15.23 -11.05
N PRO A 81 2.16 14.89 -10.48
CA PRO A 81 3.38 15.66 -10.69
C PRO A 81 3.71 15.89 -12.17
N PHE A 82 3.66 14.82 -12.98
CA PHE A 82 3.96 14.91 -14.42
C PHE A 82 2.97 15.78 -15.21
N MET A 83 1.72 15.91 -14.76
CA MET A 83 0.73 16.80 -15.40
C MET A 83 1.08 18.27 -15.20
N LEU A 84 1.88 18.57 -14.18
CA LEU A 84 2.34 19.90 -13.82
C LEU A 84 3.77 20.17 -14.33
N GLY A 85 4.35 19.25 -15.11
CA GLY A 85 5.74 19.32 -15.54
C GLY A 85 6.75 19.19 -14.39
N GLN A 86 6.37 18.55 -13.28
CA GLN A 86 7.22 18.43 -12.09
C GLN A 86 7.95 17.09 -12.03
N GLY A 87 9.27 17.18 -11.85
CA GLY A 87 10.16 16.04 -11.73
C GLY A 87 10.21 15.18 -13.00
N GLN A 88 10.77 13.98 -12.86
CA GLN A 88 10.91 13.03 -13.94
C GLN A 88 9.82 11.95 -13.86
N GLN A 89 9.06 11.81 -14.95
CA GLN A 89 8.15 10.69 -15.15
C GLN A 89 8.92 9.50 -15.74
N TRP A 90 9.01 8.41 -14.97
CA TRP A 90 9.76 7.21 -15.38
C TRP A 90 8.87 6.10 -15.94
N ILE A 91 7.55 6.21 -15.79
CA ILE A 91 6.57 5.27 -16.32
C ILE A 91 5.40 6.01 -16.95
N MET A 92 4.89 5.47 -18.07
CA MET A 92 3.67 5.96 -18.70
C MET A 92 2.48 5.78 -17.74
N HIS A 93 1.68 6.82 -17.59
CA HIS A 93 0.50 6.79 -16.75
C HIS A 93 -0.57 7.74 -17.32
N SER A 94 -1.84 7.33 -17.25
CA SER A 94 -2.95 8.17 -17.68
C SER A 94 -3.06 9.46 -16.83
N PRO A 95 -3.35 10.63 -17.44
CA PRO A 95 -3.59 11.90 -16.75
C PRO A 95 -4.93 11.85 -16.02
N SER A 96 -4.95 11.16 -14.89
CA SER A 96 -6.08 10.97 -14.00
C SER A 96 -5.73 11.48 -12.61
N ALA A 97 -6.71 11.63 -11.72
CA ALA A 97 -6.47 12.12 -10.37
C ALA A 97 -5.33 11.37 -9.65
N SER A 98 -4.57 12.10 -8.84
CA SER A 98 -3.39 11.59 -8.11
C SER A 98 -3.74 11.10 -6.70
N PHE A 99 -4.61 11.81 -6.00
CA PHE A 99 -4.87 11.62 -4.58
C PHE A 99 -6.05 10.67 -4.32
N PRO A 100 -5.98 9.78 -3.31
CA PRO A 100 -4.77 9.19 -2.74
C PRO A 100 -4.18 8.13 -3.69
N SER A 101 -2.94 7.71 -3.44
CA SER A 101 -2.29 6.66 -4.24
C SER A 101 -2.90 5.28 -3.93
N ARG A 102 -3.67 4.74 -4.88
CA ARG A 102 -4.26 3.38 -4.76
C ARG A 102 -3.22 2.27 -4.62
N HIS A 103 -2.10 2.35 -5.37
CA HIS A 103 -1.01 1.36 -5.26
C HIS A 103 -0.36 1.40 -3.88
N ALA A 104 -0.08 2.60 -3.35
CA ALA A 104 0.46 2.75 -2.00
C ALA A 104 -0.53 2.27 -0.94
N THR A 105 -1.82 2.54 -1.13
CA THR A 105 -2.89 2.12 -0.22
C THR A 105 -2.97 0.59 -0.14
N ILE A 106 -3.05 -0.10 -1.29
CA ILE A 106 -3.09 -1.57 -1.34
C ILE A 106 -1.81 -2.16 -0.75
N GLY A 107 -0.63 -1.66 -1.16
CA GLY A 107 0.66 -2.16 -0.68
C GLY A 107 0.79 -2.03 0.84
N MET A 108 0.37 -0.89 1.41
CA MET A 108 0.41 -0.68 2.86
C MET A 108 -0.67 -1.49 3.60
N ALA A 109 -1.85 -1.71 3.01
CA ALA A 109 -2.87 -2.57 3.60
C ALA A 109 -2.36 -4.01 3.72
N PHE A 110 -1.66 -4.50 2.68
CA PHE A 110 -0.95 -5.79 2.73
C PHE A 110 0.11 -5.78 3.83
N GLY A 111 0.93 -4.73 3.87
CA GLY A 111 2.03 -4.60 4.81
C GLY A 111 1.60 -4.60 6.29
N LEU A 112 0.67 -3.72 6.65
CA LEU A 112 0.20 -3.57 8.03
C LEU A 112 -0.63 -4.78 8.47
N THR A 113 -1.47 -5.34 7.59
CA THR A 113 -2.21 -6.55 7.95
C THR A 113 -1.27 -7.74 8.17
N GLY A 114 -0.22 -7.87 7.34
CA GLY A 114 0.86 -8.83 7.55
C GLY A 114 1.55 -8.62 8.89
N LEU A 115 1.95 -7.39 9.22
CA LEU A 115 2.58 -7.07 10.49
C LEU A 115 1.73 -7.45 11.71
N LEU A 116 0.43 -7.18 11.64
CA LEU A 116 -0.51 -7.39 12.75
C LEU A 116 -0.93 -8.86 12.90
N ALA A 117 -1.12 -9.59 11.81
CA ALA A 117 -1.81 -10.88 11.81
C ALA A 117 -0.98 -12.06 11.30
N ALA A 118 0.24 -11.85 10.79
CA ALA A 118 1.03 -12.95 10.25
C ALA A 118 1.40 -13.97 11.35
N PRO A 119 1.32 -15.29 11.07
CA PRO A 119 1.67 -16.32 12.05
C PRO A 119 3.15 -16.28 12.46
N ARG A 120 4.00 -15.69 11.62
CA ARG A 120 5.44 -15.53 11.86
C ARG A 120 5.80 -14.05 11.79
N ARG A 121 6.44 -13.53 12.84
CA ARG A 121 6.81 -12.11 12.96
C ARG A 121 7.65 -11.61 11.78
N TRP A 122 8.63 -12.40 11.35
CA TRP A 122 9.49 -12.02 10.22
C TRP A 122 8.70 -11.87 8.91
N VAL A 123 7.65 -12.67 8.69
CA VAL A 123 6.78 -12.52 7.50
C VAL A 123 6.03 -11.20 7.57
N GLY A 124 5.50 -10.83 8.73
CA GLY A 124 4.83 -9.55 8.92
C GLY A 124 5.74 -8.35 8.65
N VAL A 125 7.01 -8.42 9.08
CA VAL A 125 8.02 -7.39 8.78
C VAL A 125 8.30 -7.31 7.28
N LEU A 126 8.47 -8.44 6.59
CA LEU A 126 8.66 -8.45 5.13
C LEU A 126 7.46 -7.86 4.38
N CYS A 127 6.23 -8.16 4.82
CA CYS A 127 5.03 -7.55 4.26
C CYS A 127 5.07 -6.03 4.42
N LEU A 128 5.40 -5.53 5.62
CA LEU A 128 5.49 -4.09 5.88
C LEU A 128 6.52 -3.40 4.99
N LEU A 129 7.73 -3.98 4.89
CA LEU A 129 8.79 -3.47 4.02
C LEU A 129 8.36 -3.43 2.56
N ALA A 130 7.65 -4.46 2.08
CA ALA A 130 7.09 -4.47 0.73
C ALA A 130 6.09 -3.32 0.53
N GLY A 131 5.20 -3.07 1.48
CA GLY A 131 4.23 -1.97 1.42
C GLY A 131 4.89 -0.58 1.39
N LEU A 132 5.93 -0.38 2.19
CA LEU A 132 6.74 0.84 2.20
C LEU A 132 7.45 1.05 0.86
N LEU A 133 8.09 0.01 0.32
CA LEU A 133 8.78 0.06 -0.97
C LEU A 133 7.82 0.35 -2.13
N ILE A 134 6.64 -0.28 -2.13
CA ILE A 134 5.59 -0.01 -3.13
C ILE A 134 5.20 1.48 -3.08
N GLY A 135 4.95 2.04 -1.89
CA GLY A 135 4.62 3.46 -1.74
C GLY A 135 5.73 4.38 -2.24
N TRP A 136 6.97 4.14 -1.79
CA TRP A 136 8.15 4.90 -2.23
C TRP A 136 8.31 4.89 -3.76
N SER A 137 8.15 3.72 -4.39
CA SER A 137 8.33 3.58 -5.85
C SER A 137 7.39 4.50 -6.66
N ARG A 138 6.21 4.85 -6.12
CA ARG A 138 5.24 5.72 -6.79
C ARG A 138 5.73 7.17 -6.88
N VAL A 139 6.42 7.64 -5.85
CA VAL A 139 7.03 8.97 -5.84
C VAL A 139 8.34 8.96 -6.63
N ALA A 140 9.16 7.93 -6.43
CA ALA A 140 10.42 7.71 -7.15
C ALA A 140 10.22 7.74 -8.67
N LEU A 141 9.13 7.15 -9.17
CA LEU A 141 8.81 7.11 -10.61
C LEU A 141 8.04 8.34 -11.12
N GLY A 142 7.74 9.31 -10.26
CA GLY A 142 7.15 10.61 -10.64
C GLY A 142 5.65 10.57 -10.96
N VAL A 143 4.93 9.56 -10.49
CA VAL A 143 3.50 9.39 -10.78
C VAL A 143 2.58 9.84 -9.65
N HIS A 144 3.12 10.08 -8.46
CA HIS A 144 2.40 10.56 -7.28
C HIS A 144 3.28 11.50 -6.44
N PHE A 145 2.65 12.41 -5.73
CA PHE A 145 3.28 13.20 -4.69
C PHE A 145 3.44 12.40 -3.38
N PRO A 146 4.36 12.81 -2.47
CA PRO A 146 4.52 12.18 -1.16
C PRO A 146 3.22 12.18 -0.35
N LEU A 147 2.44 13.27 -0.36
CA LEU A 147 1.18 13.33 0.37
C LEU A 147 0.12 12.34 -0.16
N ASP A 148 0.13 12.04 -1.46
CA ASP A 148 -0.76 11.00 -2.02
C ASP A 148 -0.46 9.62 -1.43
N VAL A 149 0.82 9.34 -1.19
CA VAL A 149 1.31 8.07 -0.64
C VAL A 149 1.05 8.01 0.86
N LEU A 150 1.36 9.08 1.60
CA LEU A 150 1.11 9.16 3.04
C LEU A 150 -0.38 9.06 3.37
N ALA A 151 -1.25 9.71 2.60
CA ALA A 151 -2.70 9.56 2.76
C ALA A 151 -3.16 8.13 2.49
N GLY A 152 -2.62 7.48 1.45
CA GLY A 152 -2.89 6.08 1.17
C GLY A 152 -2.45 5.15 2.32
N TRP A 153 -1.28 5.42 2.92
CA TRP A 153 -0.79 4.68 4.08
C TRP A 153 -1.66 4.89 5.32
N ALA A 154 -2.12 6.12 5.57
CA ALA A 154 -3.02 6.42 6.67
C ALA A 154 -4.36 5.70 6.53
N ILE A 155 -4.97 5.72 5.33
CA ILE A 155 -6.20 4.97 5.03
C ILE A 155 -5.98 3.48 5.29
N ALA A 156 -4.89 2.91 4.76
CA ALA A 156 -4.55 1.51 4.96
C ALA A 156 -4.35 1.16 6.44
N GLY A 157 -3.72 2.03 7.23
CA GLY A 157 -3.49 1.81 8.65
C GLY A 157 -4.77 1.77 9.47
N VAL A 158 -5.69 2.72 9.24
CA VAL A 158 -7.00 2.72 9.91
C VAL A 158 -7.77 1.45 9.56
N VAL A 159 -7.83 1.10 8.26
CA VAL A 159 -8.56 -0.10 7.80
C VAL A 159 -7.94 -1.39 8.33
N ALA A 160 -6.62 -1.57 8.22
CA ALA A 160 -5.94 -2.77 8.69
C ALA A 160 -6.10 -2.96 10.20
N LEU A 161 -5.99 -1.88 10.98
CA LEU A 161 -6.23 -1.92 12.42
C LEU A 161 -7.69 -2.29 12.74
N ALA A 162 -8.66 -1.66 12.08
CA ALA A 162 -10.08 -1.96 12.28
C ALA A 162 -10.39 -3.43 11.97
N VAL A 163 -9.94 -3.94 10.82
CA VAL A 163 -10.12 -5.35 10.43
C VAL A 163 -9.49 -6.28 11.45
N HIS A 164 -8.26 -5.99 11.89
CA HIS A 164 -7.56 -6.81 12.87
C HIS A 164 -8.27 -6.84 14.24
N LEU A 165 -8.73 -5.68 14.73
CA LEU A 165 -9.45 -5.58 16.00
C LEU A 165 -10.79 -6.30 15.96
N VAL A 166 -11.54 -6.18 14.86
CA VAL A 166 -12.76 -6.96 14.65
C VAL A 166 -12.39 -8.44 14.66
N TRP A 167 -11.40 -8.88 13.90
CA TRP A 167 -11.04 -10.30 13.85
C TRP A 167 -10.65 -10.87 15.22
N ARG A 168 -9.91 -10.12 16.05
CA ARG A 168 -9.52 -10.53 17.40
C ARG A 168 -10.73 -10.76 18.31
N ARG A 169 -11.80 -9.98 18.17
CA ARG A 169 -13.02 -10.13 18.99
C ARG A 169 -13.79 -11.41 18.69
N TRP A 170 -13.71 -11.92 17.46
CA TRP A 170 -14.45 -13.11 17.02
C TRP A 170 -13.60 -14.39 17.07
N ALA A 171 -12.27 -14.25 17.16
CA ALA A 171 -11.34 -15.39 17.17
C ALA A 171 -10.96 -15.89 18.57
N VAL A 172 -11.40 -15.25 19.65
CA VAL A 172 -11.25 -15.76 21.02
C VAL A 172 -12.40 -16.73 21.29
N PRO A 173 -12.15 -18.04 21.54
CA PRO A 173 -13.20 -18.93 22.00
C PRO A 173 -13.79 -18.38 23.30
N ALA A 174 -15.12 -18.38 23.44
CA ALA A 174 -15.73 -18.17 24.75
C ALA A 174 -15.08 -19.16 25.73
N PRO A 175 -14.64 -18.73 26.94
CA PRO A 175 -14.13 -19.66 27.93
C PRO A 175 -15.17 -20.75 28.14
N LEU A 176 -14.73 -22.02 28.11
CA LEU A 176 -15.62 -23.15 28.40
C LEU A 176 -16.22 -22.93 29.80
N PRO A 177 -17.52 -23.19 30.01
CA PRO A 177 -18.10 -23.11 31.33
C PRO A 177 -17.33 -24.05 32.26
N THR A 178 -16.82 -23.51 33.37
CA THR A 178 -16.26 -24.32 34.45
C THR A 178 -17.41 -25.10 35.08
N ILE A 179 -17.38 -26.42 34.93
CA ILE A 179 -18.26 -27.37 35.63
C ILE A 179 -17.66 -27.66 37.00
#